data_AF-A0A7X3LDC1-F1
#
_entry.id   AF-A0A7X3LDC1-F1
#
_cell.length_a   1.000
_cell.length_b   1.000
_cell.length_c   1.000
_cell.angle_alpha   90.00
_cell.angle_beta   90.00
_cell.angle_gamma   90.00
#
_symmetry.space_group_name_H-M   'P 1'
#
loop_
_entity.id
_entity.type
_entity.pdbx_description
1 polymer ?
#
loop_
_entity_poly.entity_id
_entity_poly.type
_entity_poly.pdbx_seq_one_letter_code
_entity_poly.pdbx_strand_id
1 'polypeptide(L)'
;MSKSAKKTDDDHASALEQETDKVSGKIDDVFQKLAKKLRAKAEHAKGKIDMTQNKTKRAIQLRRFELYADAANHLEDRLAHRSDVPDNGSD
;
A
#
# COMPACT_ATOMS: atom_id res chain seq x y z
N MET A 1 21.58 20.55 39.38
CA MET A 1 20.82 21.12 38.26
C MET A 1 21.03 20.20 37.05
N SER A 2 20.09 19.28 36.75
CA SER A 2 20.31 18.24 35.72
C SER A 2 19.06 17.91 34.90
N LYS A 3 18.06 18.81 34.84
CA LYS A 3 16.78 18.56 34.13
C LYS A 3 16.77 19.03 32.66
N SER A 4 17.84 19.61 32.13
CA SER A 4 17.81 20.27 30.82
C SER A 4 18.21 19.41 29.63
N ALA A 5 18.96 18.30 29.84
CA ALA A 5 19.43 17.45 28.74
C ALA A 5 18.39 16.41 28.29
N LYS A 6 17.55 15.90 29.21
CA LYS A 6 16.54 14.89 28.87
C LYS A 6 15.40 15.44 28.00
N LYS A 7 15.08 16.73 28.15
CA LYS A 7 13.95 17.37 27.47
C LYS A 7 14.20 17.59 25.97
N THR A 8 15.46 17.81 25.57
CA THR A 8 15.83 18.04 24.16
C THR A 8 15.85 16.76 23.35
N ASP A 9 16.31 15.65 23.94
CA ASP A 9 16.34 14.35 23.25
C ASP A 9 14.93 13.80 23.01
N ASP A 10 14.02 13.97 23.96
CA ASP A 10 12.60 13.58 23.83
C ASP A 10 11.88 14.39 22.73
N ASP A 11 12.17 15.70 22.62
CA ASP A 11 11.62 16.57 21.56
C ASP A 11 12.13 16.18 20.17
N HIS A 12 13.39 15.74 20.06
CA HIS A 12 13.97 15.26 18.81
C HIS A 12 13.38 13.91 18.37
N ALA A 13 13.16 12.98 19.31
CA ALA A 13 12.54 11.69 19.03
C ALA A 13 11.10 11.88 18.50
N SER A 14 10.30 12.72 19.15
CA SER A 14 8.93 13.01 18.71
C SER A 14 8.88 13.68 17.33
N ALA A 15 9.83 14.58 17.02
CA ALA A 15 9.92 15.19 15.69
C ALA A 15 10.25 14.16 14.60
N LEU A 16 11.12 13.18 14.89
CA LEU A 16 11.44 12.10 13.96
C LEU A 16 10.26 11.15 13.73
N GLU A 17 9.50 10.82 14.78
CA GLU A 17 8.28 10.03 14.69
C GLU A 17 7.23 10.73 13.81
N GLN A 18 6.98 12.02 14.04
CA GLN A 18 6.03 12.80 13.23
C GLN A 18 6.41 12.85 11.75
N GLU A 19 7.69 13.06 11.43
CA GLU A 19 8.12 13.07 10.03
C GLU A 19 8.06 11.66 9.42
N THR A 20 8.37 10.61 10.21
CA THR A 20 8.22 9.21 9.79
C THR A 20 6.77 8.89 9.44
N ASP A 21 5.82 9.28 10.29
CA ASP A 21 4.39 9.05 10.06
C ASP A 21 3.89 9.81 8.83
N LYS A 22 4.29 11.07 8.69
CA LYS A 22 3.94 11.91 7.55
C LYS A 22 4.48 11.35 6.23
N VAL A 23 5.73 10.91 6.19
CA VAL A 23 6.33 10.31 4.99
C VAL A 23 5.65 8.98 4.68
N SER A 24 5.43 8.15 5.70
CA SER A 24 4.79 6.85 5.53
C SER A 24 3.34 6.97 5.08
N GLY A 25 2.58 7.94 5.60
CA GLY A 25 1.22 8.23 5.12
C GLY A 25 1.18 8.62 3.64
N LYS A 26 2.17 9.41 3.16
CA LYS A 26 2.29 9.71 1.72
C LYS A 26 2.60 8.47 0.88
N ILE A 27 3.40 7.54 1.41
CA ILE A 27 3.70 6.27 0.74
C ILE A 27 2.42 5.43 0.62
N ASP A 28 1.66 5.34 1.71
CA ASP A 28 0.40 4.58 1.73
C ASP A 28 -0.63 5.15 0.74
N ASP A 29 -0.77 6.47 0.68
CA ASP A 29 -1.64 7.14 -0.30
C ASP A 29 -1.29 6.76 -1.75
N VAL A 30 0.00 6.69 -2.05
CA VAL A 30 0.48 6.31 -3.39
C VAL A 30 0.19 4.83 -3.66
N PHE A 31 0.44 3.94 -2.70
CA PHE A 31 0.10 2.53 -2.84
C PHE A 31 -1.39 2.30 -3.00
N GLN A 32 -2.23 3.01 -2.25
CA GLN A 32 -3.68 2.90 -2.37
C GLN A 32 -4.15 3.33 -3.77
N LYS A 33 -3.62 4.44 -4.30
CA LYS A 33 -3.92 4.91 -5.67
C LYS A 33 -3.45 3.89 -6.71
N LEU A 34 -2.27 3.30 -6.53
CA LEU A 34 -1.74 2.30 -7.44
C LEU A 34 -2.55 1.00 -7.42
N ALA A 35 -2.90 0.50 -6.24
CA ALA A 35 -3.76 -0.68 -6.07
C ALA A 35 -5.11 -0.50 -6.78
N LYS A 36 -5.79 0.64 -6.57
CA LYS A 36 -7.04 0.98 -7.28
C LYS A 36 -6.89 0.96 -8.80
N LYS A 37 -5.79 1.51 -9.32
CA LYS A 37 -5.50 1.52 -10.77
C LYS A 37 -5.25 0.12 -11.32
N LEU A 38 -4.56 -0.74 -10.57
CA LEU A 38 -4.31 -2.12 -10.95
C LEU A 38 -5.60 -2.95 -10.92
N ARG A 39 -6.45 -2.79 -9.89
CA ARG A 39 -7.80 -3.36 -9.85
C ARG A 39 -8.65 -2.97 -11.06
N ALA A 40 -8.68 -1.68 -11.42
CA ALA A 40 -9.41 -1.24 -12.61
C ALA A 40 -8.90 -1.89 -13.90
N LYS A 41 -7.58 -2.10 -14.01
CA LYS A 41 -6.98 -2.81 -15.15
C LYS A 41 -7.31 -4.30 -15.15
N ALA A 42 -7.34 -4.93 -13.97
CA ALA A 42 -7.75 -6.32 -13.81
C ALA A 42 -9.21 -6.48 -14.26
N GLU A 43 -10.15 -5.68 -13.75
CA GLU A 43 -11.56 -5.73 -14.13
C GLU A 43 -11.77 -5.50 -15.63
N HIS A 44 -11.04 -4.56 -16.23
CA HIS A 44 -11.10 -4.35 -17.67
C HIS A 44 -10.54 -5.55 -18.46
N ALA A 45 -9.48 -6.22 -17.99
CA ALA A 45 -8.98 -7.44 -18.61
C ALA A 45 -9.99 -8.58 -18.48
N LYS A 46 -10.61 -8.72 -17.30
CA LYS A 46 -11.68 -9.69 -17.02
C LYS A 46 -12.87 -9.52 -17.97
N GLY A 47 -13.38 -8.30 -18.13
CA GLY A 47 -14.45 -8.02 -19.09
C GLY A 47 -14.09 -8.40 -20.53
N LYS A 48 -12.81 -8.32 -20.91
CA LYS A 48 -12.34 -8.77 -22.24
C LYS A 48 -12.26 -10.28 -22.38
N ILE A 49 -12.07 -11.05 -21.31
CA ILE A 49 -12.07 -12.52 -21.34
C ILE A 49 -13.44 -13.00 -21.82
N ASP A 50 -14.51 -12.46 -21.23
CA ASP A 50 -15.89 -12.85 -21.49
C ASP A 50 -16.31 -12.53 -22.94
N MET A 51 -15.82 -11.43 -23.48
CA MET A 51 -16.11 -11.00 -24.85
C MET A 51 -15.26 -11.69 -25.94
N THR A 52 -14.17 -12.36 -25.58
CA THR A 52 -13.21 -12.89 -26.56
C THR A 52 -13.46 -14.37 -26.87
N GLN A 53 -13.81 -14.69 -28.11
CA GLN A 53 -13.98 -16.07 -28.59
C GLN A 53 -12.66 -16.76 -28.98
N ASN A 54 -11.64 -15.99 -29.36
CA ASN A 54 -10.33 -16.53 -29.72
C ASN A 54 -9.57 -17.00 -28.47
N LYS A 55 -9.26 -18.30 -28.40
CA LYS A 55 -8.62 -18.94 -27.24
C LYS A 55 -7.28 -18.29 -26.84
N THR A 56 -6.42 -17.99 -27.81
CA THR A 56 -5.12 -17.36 -27.54
C THR A 56 -5.27 -15.96 -26.98
N LYS A 57 -6.11 -15.12 -27.60
CA LYS A 57 -6.39 -13.77 -27.10
C LYS A 57 -7.04 -13.82 -25.70
N ARG A 58 -7.93 -14.78 -25.45
CA ARG A 58 -8.54 -15.01 -24.14
C ARG A 58 -7.48 -15.36 -23.10
N ALA A 59 -6.56 -16.27 -23.40
CA ALA A 59 -5.46 -16.64 -22.51
C ALA A 59 -4.55 -15.44 -22.16
N ILE A 60 -4.28 -14.56 -23.14
CA ILE A 60 -3.52 -13.32 -22.90
C ILE A 60 -4.27 -12.39 -21.94
N GLN A 61 -5.59 -12.22 -22.11
CA GLN A 61 -6.38 -11.39 -21.20
C GLN A 61 -6.46 -12.00 -19.79
N LEU A 62 -6.57 -13.33 -19.69
CA LEU A 62 -6.53 -14.03 -18.41
C LEU A 62 -5.21 -13.76 -17.67
N ARG A 63 -4.07 -13.93 -18.35
CA ARG A 63 -2.77 -13.65 -17.73
C ARG A 63 -2.62 -12.19 -17.30
N ARG A 64 -3.17 -11.25 -18.07
CA ARG A 64 -3.19 -9.83 -17.68
C ARG A 64 -4.06 -9.58 -16.46
N PHE A 65 -5.23 -10.20 -16.40
CA PHE A 65 -6.11 -10.12 -15.23
C PHE A 65 -5.38 -10.61 -13.97
N GLU A 66 -4.80 -11.81 -14.02
CA GLU A 66 -4.06 -12.42 -12.92
C GLU A 66 -2.93 -11.50 -12.43
N LEU A 67 -2.08 -11.01 -13.34
CA LEU A 67 -0.95 -10.16 -12.97
C LEU A 67 -1.38 -8.82 -12.36
N TYR A 68 -2.45 -8.20 -12.88
CA TYR A 68 -2.95 -6.95 -12.31
C TYR A 68 -3.65 -7.16 -10.97
N ALA A 69 -4.39 -8.25 -10.81
CA ALA A 69 -5.06 -8.59 -9.56
C ALA A 69 -4.05 -8.92 -8.45
N ASP A 70 -3.05 -9.75 -8.76
CA ASP A 70 -1.99 -10.13 -7.82
C ASP A 70 -1.17 -8.91 -7.36
N ALA A 71 -0.78 -8.05 -8.29
CA ALA A 71 -0.08 -6.81 -7.95
C ALA A 71 -0.94 -5.84 -7.12
N ALA A 72 -2.26 -5.79 -7.35
CA ALA A 72 -3.16 -5.00 -6.51
C ALA A 72 -3.25 -5.58 -5.10
N ASN A 73 -3.42 -6.90 -4.98
CA ASN A 73 -3.50 -7.58 -3.69
C ASN A 73 -2.23 -7.36 -2.86
N HIS A 74 -1.04 -7.51 -3.45
CA HIS A 74 0.22 -7.28 -2.74
C HIS A 74 0.31 -5.85 -2.14
N LEU A 75 -0.16 -4.83 -2.87
CA LEU A 75 -0.18 -3.46 -2.35
C LEU A 75 -1.21 -3.28 -1.24
N GLU A 76 -2.37 -3.93 -1.34
CA GLU A 76 -3.43 -3.87 -0.34
C GLU A 76 -3.06 -4.62 0.94
N ASP A 77 -2.44 -5.80 0.82
CA ASP A 77 -1.95 -6.58 1.95
C ASP A 77 -0.90 -5.79 2.74
N ARG A 78 0.00 -5.07 2.04
CA ARG A 78 0.96 -4.18 2.68
C ARG A 78 0.29 -3.05 3.47
N LEU A 79 -0.79 -2.48 2.96
CA LEU A 79 -1.56 -1.44 3.64
C LEU A 79 -2.34 -2.00 4.84
N ALA A 80 -2.87 -3.22 4.73
CA ALA A 80 -3.57 -3.91 5.80
C ALA A 80 -2.64 -4.21 6.98
N HIS A 81 -1.45 -4.77 6.72
CA HIS A 81 -0.47 -5.06 7.77
C HIS A 81 0.04 -3.81 8.50
N ARG A 82 0.01 -2.63 7.87
CA ARG A 82 0.34 -1.37 8.55
C ARG A 82 -0.77 -0.88 9.46
N SER A 83 -2.02 -1.23 9.16
CA SER A 83 -3.19 -0.90 9.97
C SER A 83 -3.30 -1.79 11.23
N ASP A 84 -2.65 -2.96 11.20
CA ASP A 84 -2.67 -3.96 12.29
C ASP A 84 -1.53 -3.82 13.30
N VAL A 85 -0.56 -2.91 13.08
CA VAL A 85 0.49 -2.64 14.09
C VAL A 85 -0.12 -1.73 15.16
N PRO A 86 -0.30 -2.22 16.42
CA PRO A 86 -0.69 -1.35 17.51
C PRO A 86 0.45 -0.37 17.75
N ASP A 87 0.09 0.91 17.89
CA ASP A 87 0.92 1.92 18.52
C ASP A 87 1.29 1.43 19.93
N ASN A 88 2.42 0.73 20.04
CA ASN A 88 2.99 0.36 21.33
C ASN A 88 3.61 1.61 21.93
N GLY A 89 2.74 2.49 22.43
CA GLY A 89 3.07 3.49 23.43
C GLY A 89 3.77 2.78 24.58
N SER A 90 5.09 2.93 24.60
CA SER A 90 5.92 2.42 25.67
C SER A 90 5.87 3.43 26.81
N ASP A 91 5.33 2.97 27.93
CA ASP A 91 5.28 3.59 29.27
C ASP A 91 6.66 4.06 29.77
#